data_AF-A0A382RRQ6-F1
#
_entry.id   AF-A0A382RRQ6-F1
#
_cell.length_a   1.000
_cell.length_b   1.000
_cell.length_c   1.000
_cell.angle_alpha   90.00
_cell.angle_beta   90.00
_cell.angle_gamma   90.00
#
_symmetry.space_group_name_H-M   'P 1'
#
loop_
_entity.id
_entity.type
_entity.pdbx_description
1 polymer ?
#
loop_
_entity_poly.entity_id
_entity_poly.type
_entity_poly.pdbx_seq_one_letter_code
_entity_poly.pdbx_strand_id
1 'polypeptide(L)'
;MGLAGLINFACPYGVLVLHNAGLTSDYITAGAMMLFFVLAGGINPLLKWLSPGLSLSRRDLIVVYVMMIVASAIPTWGLVTNLFHILTRPFYYATPENSWVENLQPLLPAWLAPREPTVSRYFYEGLPAGGGGIPWGAWLVPLLAWGSFMLAVFLWMVATMIILRRPWVERERLTFPLTQLPLELIRGSDEHVVPPLFRSGLMWLGFS
;
A
#
# COMPACT_ATOMS: atom_id res chain seq x y z
N MET A 1 14.00 3.42 2.93
CA MET A 1 12.87 4.28 3.39
C MET A 1 12.27 5.14 2.28
N GLY A 2 13.07 5.80 1.42
CA GLY A 2 12.54 6.65 0.33
C GLY A 2 11.57 5.97 -0.64
N LEU A 3 11.84 4.73 -1.08
CA LEU A 3 10.96 3.99 -1.99
C LEU A 3 9.60 3.63 -1.38
N ALA A 4 9.58 3.27 -0.10
CA ALA A 4 8.33 3.00 0.62
C ALA A 4 7.48 4.28 0.76
N GLY A 5 8.13 5.41 1.03
CA GLY A 5 7.47 6.73 1.02
C GLY A 5 6.92 7.10 -0.36
N LEU A 6 7.68 6.83 -1.43
CA LEU A 6 7.24 7.08 -2.80
C LEU A 6 6.01 6.26 -3.18
N ILE A 7 5.94 4.98 -2.78
CA ILE A 7 4.75 4.14 -2.97
C ILE A 7 3.54 4.74 -2.22
N ASN A 8 3.75 5.14 -0.96
CA ASN A 8 2.70 5.70 -0.11
C ASN A 8 2.19 7.05 -0.60
N PHE A 9 2.97 7.80 -1.37
CA PHE A 9 2.53 9.06 -1.97
C PHE A 9 1.95 8.87 -3.38
N ALA A 10 2.68 8.18 -4.25
CA ALA A 10 2.34 8.03 -5.66
C ALA A 10 1.04 7.23 -5.88
N CYS A 11 0.78 6.21 -5.06
CA CYS A 11 -0.43 5.40 -5.19
C CYS A 11 -1.72 6.18 -4.89
N PRO A 12 -1.89 6.80 -3.70
CA PRO A 12 -3.09 7.58 -3.42
C PRO A 12 -3.19 8.81 -4.32
N TYR A 13 -2.07 9.44 -4.71
CA TYR A 13 -2.11 10.54 -5.68
C TYR A 13 -2.67 10.09 -7.04
N GLY A 14 -2.21 8.94 -7.55
CA GLY A 14 -2.70 8.39 -8.81
C GLY A 14 -4.19 8.03 -8.79
N VAL A 15 -4.68 7.51 -7.67
CA VAL A 15 -6.09 7.12 -7.52
C VAL A 15 -6.98 8.33 -7.25
N LEU A 16 -6.62 9.17 -6.28
CA LEU A 16 -7.48 10.24 -5.76
C LEU A 16 -7.42 11.51 -6.59
N VAL A 17 -6.27 11.83 -7.21
CA VAL A 17 -6.10 13.05 -8.00
C VAL A 17 -6.23 12.75 -9.49
N LEU A 18 -5.48 11.75 -9.98
CA LEU A 18 -5.46 11.42 -11.41
C LEU A 18 -6.62 10.52 -11.85
N HIS A 19 -7.45 10.02 -10.92
CA HIS A 19 -8.56 9.10 -11.18
C HIS A 19 -8.16 7.87 -12.01
N ASN A 20 -6.89 7.47 -11.94
CA ASN A 20 -6.35 6.34 -12.69
C ASN A 20 -6.52 5.06 -11.88
N ALA A 21 -7.35 4.13 -12.38
CA ALA A 21 -7.69 2.89 -11.69
C ALA A 21 -6.75 1.71 -11.99
N GLY A 22 -5.89 1.77 -13.01
CA GLY A 22 -5.33 0.54 -13.61
C GLY A 22 -4.46 -0.34 -12.70
N LEU A 23 -3.41 0.21 -12.08
CA LEU A 23 -2.39 -0.60 -11.37
C LEU A 23 -2.51 -0.55 -9.84
N THR A 24 -3.28 0.39 -9.32
CA THR A 24 -3.40 0.71 -7.88
C THR A 24 -4.71 0.22 -7.27
N SER A 25 -5.65 -0.30 -8.08
CA SER A 25 -6.98 -0.67 -7.59
C SER A 25 -7.01 -1.95 -6.77
N ASP A 26 -6.27 -3.00 -7.12
CA ASP A 26 -6.30 -4.26 -6.35
C ASP A 26 -4.94 -4.96 -6.18
N TYR A 27 -3.89 -4.52 -6.88
CA TYR A 27 -2.63 -5.29 -7.00
C TYR A 27 -1.39 -4.48 -6.62
N ILE A 28 -1.41 -3.93 -5.41
CA ILE A 28 -0.33 -3.09 -4.94
C ILE A 28 0.99 -3.87 -4.73
N THR A 29 0.89 -5.19 -4.57
CA THR A 29 2.03 -6.13 -4.62
C THR A 29 2.69 -6.15 -6.01
N ALA A 30 1.92 -6.00 -7.08
CA ALA A 30 2.45 -5.90 -8.44
C ALA A 30 3.15 -4.55 -8.67
N GLY A 31 2.62 -3.46 -8.11
CA GLY A 31 3.31 -2.16 -8.10
C GLY A 31 4.64 -2.21 -7.35
N ALA A 32 4.66 -2.82 -6.16
CA ALA A 32 5.90 -3.08 -5.42
C ALA A 32 6.86 -3.98 -6.21
N MET A 33 6.36 -5.01 -6.89
CA MET A 33 7.14 -5.89 -7.75
C MET A 33 7.78 -5.16 -8.92
N MET A 34 7.03 -4.29 -9.61
CA MET A 34 7.52 -3.50 -10.73
C MET A 34 8.65 -2.57 -10.30
N LEU A 35 8.46 -1.85 -9.19
CA LEU A 35 9.49 -1.00 -8.61
C LEU A 35 10.71 -1.83 -8.18
N PHE A 36 10.48 -3.03 -7.66
CA PHE A 36 11.56 -3.94 -7.29
C PHE A 36 12.32 -4.47 -8.51
N PHE A 37 11.64 -4.76 -9.61
CA PHE A 37 12.25 -5.13 -10.89
C PHE A 37 13.17 -4.02 -11.40
N VAL A 38 12.70 -2.76 -11.40
CA VAL A 38 13.51 -1.61 -11.79
C VAL A 38 14.70 -1.40 -10.84
N LEU A 39 14.48 -1.57 -9.54
CA LEU A 39 15.55 -1.45 -8.54
C LEU A 39 16.62 -2.53 -8.73
N ALA A 40 16.23 -3.80 -8.85
CA ALA A 40 17.14 -4.93 -8.93
C ALA A 40 17.83 -5.06 -10.30
N GLY A 41 17.14 -4.71 -11.38
CA GLY A 41 17.63 -4.85 -12.76
C GLY A 41 18.25 -3.60 -13.37
N GLY A 42 17.82 -2.41 -12.94
CA GLY A 42 18.31 -1.14 -13.47
C GLY A 42 19.21 -0.41 -12.48
N ILE A 43 18.67 -0.06 -11.32
CA ILE A 43 19.34 0.84 -10.36
C ILE A 43 20.53 0.15 -9.69
N ASN A 44 20.37 -1.08 -9.16
CA ASN A 44 21.45 -1.77 -8.46
C ASN A 44 22.64 -2.13 -9.37
N PRO A 45 22.44 -2.61 -10.61
CA PRO A 45 23.54 -2.81 -11.55
C PRO A 45 24.25 -1.51 -11.94
N LEU A 46 23.49 -0.41 -12.12
CA LEU A 46 24.06 0.91 -12.39
C LEU A 46 24.90 1.41 -11.20
N LEU A 47 24.41 1.25 -9.97
CA LEU A 47 25.14 1.58 -8.75
C LEU A 47 26.44 0.79 -8.64
N LYS A 48 26.42 -0.52 -8.92
CA LYS A 48 27.63 -1.35 -8.93
C LYS A 48 28.65 -0.92 -9.98
N TRP A 49 28.17 -0.47 -11.14
CA TRP A 49 29.04 0.02 -12.21
C TRP A 49 29.70 1.35 -11.86
N LEU A 50 28.97 2.26 -11.21
CA LEU A 50 29.48 3.59 -10.80
C LEU A 50 30.31 3.55 -9.51
N SER A 51 29.86 2.80 -8.51
CA SER A 51 30.51 2.69 -7.20
C SER A 51 30.12 1.39 -6.48
N PRO A 52 31.01 0.38 -6.44
CA PRO A 52 30.77 -0.89 -5.75
C PRO A 52 30.40 -0.73 -4.27
N GLY A 53 30.87 0.34 -3.61
CA GLY A 53 30.59 0.64 -2.21
C GLY A 53 29.17 1.11 -1.91
N LEU A 54 28.40 1.52 -2.92
CA LEU A 54 26.98 1.91 -2.80
C LEU A 54 26.03 0.80 -3.29
N SER A 55 26.56 -0.36 -3.66
CA SER A 55 25.74 -1.47 -4.15
C SER A 55 24.91 -2.09 -3.04
N LEU A 56 23.67 -2.45 -3.37
CA LEU A 56 22.78 -3.15 -2.46
C LEU A 56 23.08 -4.64 -2.53
N SER A 57 23.35 -5.23 -1.37
CA SER A 57 23.52 -6.67 -1.25
C SER A 57 22.20 -7.40 -1.43
N ARG A 58 22.26 -8.71 -1.69
CA ARG A 58 21.06 -9.55 -1.75
C ARG A 58 20.18 -9.42 -0.50
N ARG A 59 20.79 -9.29 0.68
CA ARG A 59 20.05 -9.13 1.96
C ARG A 59 19.32 -7.80 2.01
N ASP A 60 19.96 -6.72 1.58
CA ASP A 60 19.36 -5.39 1.54
C ASP A 60 18.16 -5.36 0.59
N LEU A 61 18.29 -5.99 -0.58
CA LEU A 61 17.20 -6.10 -1.55
C LEU A 61 15.99 -6.85 -0.98
N ILE A 62 16.21 -7.95 -0.24
CA ILE A 62 15.12 -8.68 0.43
C ILE A 62 14.42 -7.78 1.45
N VAL A 63 15.18 -7.06 2.28
CA VAL A 63 14.61 -6.15 3.28
C VAL A 63 13.81 -5.04 2.60
N VAL A 64 14.35 -4.42 1.55
CA VAL A 64 13.66 -3.39 0.77
C VAL A 64 12.36 -3.93 0.18
N TYR A 65 12.38 -5.13 -0.39
CA TYR A 65 11.20 -5.77 -0.95
C TYR A 65 10.11 -6.03 0.10
N VAL A 66 10.49 -6.59 1.26
CA VAL A 66 9.56 -6.81 2.38
C VAL A 66 8.97 -5.49 2.87
N MET A 67 9.80 -4.46 3.04
CA MET A 67 9.34 -3.12 3.41
C MET A 67 8.37 -2.55 2.38
N MET A 68 8.62 -2.76 1.08
CA MET A 68 7.75 -2.27 0.01
C MET A 68 6.38 -2.97 0.01
N ILE A 69 6.32 -4.29 0.20
CA ILE A 69 5.04 -5.02 0.27
C ILE A 69 4.23 -4.56 1.49
N VAL A 70 4.87 -4.43 2.64
CA VAL A 70 4.19 -3.96 3.86
C VAL A 70 3.68 -2.53 3.67
N ALA A 71 4.54 -1.66 3.11
CA ALA A 71 4.20 -0.28 2.86
C ALA A 71 3.12 -0.10 1.79
N SER A 72 3.00 -1.05 0.85
CA SER A 72 1.99 -1.00 -0.19
C SER A 72 0.61 -1.50 0.30
N ALA A 73 0.52 -2.34 1.33
CA ALA A 73 -0.77 -2.84 1.80
C ALA A 73 -1.72 -1.77 2.39
N ILE A 74 -1.20 -0.62 2.84
CA ILE A 74 -1.92 0.36 3.67
C ILE A 74 -2.60 1.51 2.88
N PRO A 75 -1.95 2.18 1.91
CA PRO A 75 -2.43 3.48 1.42
C PRO A 75 -3.58 3.45 0.39
N THR A 76 -3.90 2.32 -0.25
CA THR A 76 -4.93 2.27 -1.31
C THR A 76 -6.23 1.60 -0.84
N TRP A 77 -6.86 0.81 -1.70
CA TRP A 77 -8.15 0.15 -1.48
C TRP A 77 -8.21 -0.67 -0.20
N GLY A 78 -7.08 -1.17 0.28
CA GLY A 78 -7.03 -1.95 1.52
C GLY A 78 -7.44 -1.17 2.77
N LEU A 79 -7.23 0.16 2.80
CA LEU A 79 -7.54 0.93 4.02
C LEU A 79 -7.84 2.40 3.76
N VAL A 80 -6.85 3.21 3.40
CA VAL A 80 -6.99 4.68 3.48
C VAL A 80 -7.99 5.22 2.46
N THR A 81 -8.00 4.73 1.22
CA THR A 81 -8.99 5.24 0.25
C THR A 81 -10.40 4.81 0.62
N ASN A 82 -10.63 3.56 0.99
CA ASN A 82 -11.98 3.08 1.28
C ASN A 82 -12.52 3.58 2.62
N LEU A 83 -11.73 3.49 3.69
CA LEU A 83 -12.18 3.84 5.03
C LEU A 83 -12.69 5.27 5.08
N PHE A 84 -11.90 6.25 4.64
CA PHE A 84 -12.28 7.66 4.73
C PHE A 84 -13.54 7.97 3.91
N HIS A 85 -13.71 7.37 2.72
CA HIS A 85 -14.93 7.52 1.94
C HIS A 85 -16.14 6.91 2.64
N ILE A 86 -16.00 5.73 3.25
CA ILE A 86 -17.09 5.09 4.00
C ILE A 86 -17.51 5.96 5.19
N LEU A 87 -16.55 6.57 5.88
CA LEU A 87 -16.82 7.42 7.04
C LEU A 87 -17.51 8.74 6.67
N THR A 88 -17.17 9.36 5.54
CA THR A 88 -17.71 10.68 5.16
C THR A 88 -18.97 10.60 4.29
N ARG A 89 -19.19 9.50 3.57
CA ARG A 89 -20.34 9.30 2.66
C ARG A 89 -21.71 9.58 3.29
N PRO A 90 -22.04 9.04 4.48
CA PRO A 90 -23.33 9.27 5.12
C PRO A 90 -23.64 10.74 5.41
N PHE A 91 -22.61 11.59 5.47
CA PHE A 91 -22.73 13.01 5.78
C PHE A 91 -22.62 13.90 4.53
N TYR A 92 -21.77 13.55 3.56
CA TYR A 92 -21.60 14.33 2.34
C TYR A 92 -22.69 14.08 1.29
N TYR A 93 -23.11 12.82 1.10
CA TYR A 93 -24.11 12.44 0.10
C TYR A 93 -25.53 12.30 0.66
N ALA A 94 -25.79 12.85 1.85
CA ALA A 94 -27.14 12.85 2.42
C ALA A 94 -28.05 13.76 1.59
N THR A 95 -29.14 13.20 1.06
CA THR A 95 -30.15 13.95 0.31
C THR A 95 -31.54 13.66 0.90
N PRO A 96 -32.55 14.52 0.69
CA PRO A 96 -33.90 14.25 1.15
C PRO A 96 -34.46 12.90 0.66
N GLU A 97 -34.07 12.47 -0.55
CA GLU A 97 -34.53 11.24 -1.19
C GLU A 97 -33.96 9.97 -0.55
N ASN A 98 -32.75 10.02 0.02
CA ASN A 98 -32.17 8.87 0.71
C ASN A 98 -32.50 8.83 2.21
N SER A 99 -33.01 9.93 2.76
CA SER A 99 -33.40 10.09 4.16
C SER A 99 -32.31 9.65 5.16
N TRP A 100 -31.03 9.77 4.79
CA TRP A 100 -29.92 9.31 5.63
C TRP A 100 -29.76 10.14 6.90
N VAL A 101 -30.13 11.42 6.87
CA VAL A 101 -30.11 12.29 8.06
C VAL A 101 -31.02 11.74 9.16
N GLU A 102 -32.18 11.20 8.78
CA GLU A 102 -33.21 10.74 9.71
C GLU A 102 -33.01 9.29 10.12
N ASN A 103 -32.61 8.42 9.16
CA ASN A 103 -32.58 6.98 9.38
C ASN A 103 -31.19 6.41 9.69
N LEU A 104 -30.12 7.02 9.18
CA LEU A 104 -28.77 6.47 9.24
C LEU A 104 -27.88 7.21 10.24
N GLN A 105 -27.79 8.54 10.12
CA GLN A 105 -26.91 9.36 10.97
C GLN A 105 -27.16 9.22 12.49
N PRO A 106 -28.41 9.04 12.98
CA PRO A 106 -28.66 8.83 14.41
C PRO A 106 -28.10 7.50 14.93
N LEU A 107 -28.00 6.48 14.07
CA LEU A 107 -27.47 5.16 14.41
C LEU A 107 -25.93 5.13 14.40
N LEU A 108 -25.29 6.14 13.81
CA LEU A 108 -23.83 6.24 13.76
C LEU A 108 -23.29 6.84 15.07
N PRO A 109 -22.48 6.08 15.84
CA PRO A 109 -21.88 6.61 17.05
C PRO A 109 -20.86 7.70 16.72
N ALA A 110 -20.74 8.69 17.61
CA ALA A 110 -19.86 9.85 17.41
C ALA A 110 -18.36 9.50 17.31
N TRP A 111 -17.96 8.34 17.81
CA TRP A 111 -16.57 7.86 17.71
C TRP A 111 -16.26 7.19 16.37
N LEU A 112 -17.27 6.84 15.56
CA LEU A 112 -17.09 6.05 14.35
C LEU A 112 -16.64 6.90 13.16
N ALA A 113 -17.21 8.10 13.02
CA ALA A 113 -16.99 9.01 11.90
C ALA A 113 -17.14 10.49 12.32
N PRO A 114 -16.52 11.44 11.60
CA PRO A 114 -16.72 12.87 11.84
C PRO A 114 -18.19 13.25 11.57
N ARG A 115 -18.86 13.84 12.58
CA ARG A 115 -20.29 14.18 12.47
C ARG A 115 -20.58 15.48 11.73
N GLU A 116 -19.63 16.39 11.71
CA GLU A 116 -19.82 17.71 11.11
C GLU A 116 -19.86 17.61 9.57
N PRO A 117 -20.95 18.01 8.90
CA PRO A 117 -21.05 17.95 7.44
C PRO A 117 -19.96 18.77 6.74
N THR A 118 -19.51 19.86 7.38
CA THR A 118 -18.41 20.71 6.92
C THR A 118 -17.09 19.94 6.81
N VAL A 119 -16.81 19.01 7.74
CA VAL A 119 -15.59 18.18 7.71
C VAL A 119 -15.61 17.22 6.52
N SER A 120 -16.77 16.62 6.25
CA SER A 120 -16.95 15.75 5.09
C SER A 120 -16.88 16.55 3.78
N ARG A 121 -17.42 17.77 3.76
CA ARG A 121 -17.29 18.68 2.61
C ARG A 121 -15.84 19.06 2.33
N TYR A 122 -15.08 19.47 3.35
CA TYR A 122 -13.65 19.79 3.18
C TYR A 122 -12.80 18.60 2.73
N PHE A 123 -13.20 17.37 3.09
CA PHE A 123 -12.55 16.16 2.61
C PHE A 123 -12.71 15.98 1.09
N TYR A 124 -13.89 16.28 0.52
CA TYR A 124 -14.17 16.10 -0.91
C TYR A 124 -13.85 17.32 -1.77
N GLU A 125 -14.19 18.52 -1.31
CA GLU A 125 -14.08 19.78 -2.07
C GLU A 125 -12.75 20.51 -1.82
N GLY A 126 -11.96 20.06 -0.85
CA GLY A 126 -10.74 20.72 -0.41
C GLY A 126 -10.99 21.82 0.63
N LEU A 127 -9.91 22.32 1.23
CA LEU A 127 -9.99 23.42 2.19
C LEU A 127 -10.21 24.77 1.47
N PRO A 128 -11.07 25.66 2.02
CA PRO A 128 -11.27 26.99 1.46
C PRO A 128 -9.96 27.80 1.44
N ALA A 129 -9.73 28.55 0.36
CA ALA A 129 -8.53 29.39 0.20
C ALA A 129 -8.47 30.44 1.33
N GLY A 130 -7.46 30.32 2.20
CA GLY A 130 -7.28 31.18 3.38
C GLY A 130 -8.05 30.76 4.63
N GLY A 131 -8.79 29.64 4.59
CA GLY A 131 -9.48 29.06 5.74
C GLY A 131 -8.56 28.17 6.58
N GLY A 132 -8.81 28.13 7.89
CA GLY A 132 -8.00 27.44 8.90
C GLY A 132 -7.63 25.99 8.56
N GLY A 133 -6.59 25.49 9.25
CA GLY A 133 -6.01 24.17 8.99
C GLY A 133 -7.00 23.00 9.11
N ILE A 134 -6.54 21.81 8.71
CA ILE A 134 -7.31 20.55 8.75
C ILE A 134 -7.97 20.38 10.13
N PRO A 135 -9.27 20.04 10.21
CA PRO A 135 -10.01 19.89 11.46
C PRO A 135 -9.64 18.57 12.17
N TRP A 136 -8.39 18.45 12.62
CA TRP A 136 -7.83 17.25 13.25
C TRP A 136 -8.64 16.79 14.47
N GLY A 137 -9.26 17.70 15.21
CA GLY A 137 -10.10 17.37 16.36
C GLY A 137 -11.27 16.46 16.01
N ALA A 138 -11.91 16.67 14.85
CA ALA A 138 -13.02 15.84 14.39
C ALA A 138 -12.58 14.44 13.91
N TRP A 139 -11.32 14.31 13.51
CA TRP A 139 -10.75 13.06 13.00
C TRP A 139 -10.02 12.23 14.06
N LEU A 140 -9.52 12.85 15.13
CA LEU A 140 -8.68 12.18 16.12
C LEU A 140 -9.35 10.92 16.70
N VAL A 141 -10.60 11.04 17.14
CA VAL A 141 -11.34 9.91 17.75
C VAL A 141 -11.61 8.79 16.73
N PRO A 142 -12.20 9.05 15.54
CA PRO A 142 -12.36 8.04 14.50
C PRO A 142 -11.04 7.37 14.11
N LEU A 143 -9.96 8.13 13.94
CA LEU A 143 -8.66 7.59 13.55
C LEU A 143 -8.06 6.68 14.62
N LEU A 144 -8.21 7.02 15.90
CA LEU A 144 -7.75 6.16 16.99
C LEU A 144 -8.58 4.88 17.10
N ALA A 145 -9.90 4.98 16.98
CA ALA A 145 -10.80 3.83 17.03
C ALA A 145 -10.49 2.84 15.89
N TRP A 146 -10.49 3.32 14.64
CA TRP A 146 -10.19 2.49 13.49
C TRP A 146 -8.73 2.04 13.43
N GLY A 147 -7.79 2.91 13.81
CA GLY A 147 -6.37 2.58 13.85
C GLY A 147 -6.06 1.44 14.83
N SER A 148 -6.66 1.47 16.03
CA SER A 148 -6.50 0.39 17.02
C SER A 148 -7.13 -0.93 16.55
N PHE A 149 -8.32 -0.87 15.95
CA PHE A 149 -8.97 -2.05 15.38
C PHE A 149 -8.13 -2.67 14.26
N MET A 150 -7.62 -1.86 13.35
CA MET A 150 -6.78 -2.33 12.24
C MET A 150 -5.47 -2.93 12.74
N LEU A 151 -4.83 -2.30 13.73
CA LEU A 151 -3.64 -2.86 14.37
C LEU A 151 -3.93 -4.25 14.97
N ALA A 152 -5.07 -4.42 15.65
CA ALA A 152 -5.47 -5.71 16.19
C ALA A 152 -5.68 -6.76 15.10
N VAL A 153 -6.34 -6.40 13.98
CA VAL A 153 -6.51 -7.28 12.82
C VAL A 153 -5.16 -7.67 12.20
N PHE A 154 -4.25 -6.72 12.02
CA PHE A 154 -2.90 -7.00 11.52
C PHE A 154 -2.13 -7.95 12.44
N LEU A 155 -2.18 -7.73 13.76
CA LEU A 155 -1.55 -8.61 14.73
C LEU A 155 -2.16 -10.01 14.70
N TRP A 156 -3.48 -10.12 14.56
CA TRP A 156 -4.17 -11.40 14.41
C TRP A 156 -3.75 -12.14 13.12
N MET A 157 -3.66 -11.44 11.99
CA MET A 157 -3.16 -12.02 10.73
C MET A 157 -1.72 -12.51 10.87
N VAL A 158 -0.83 -11.71 11.47
CA VAL A 158 0.57 -12.10 11.73
C VAL A 158 0.65 -13.30 12.67
N ALA A 159 -0.10 -13.31 13.76
CA ALA A 159 -0.14 -14.43 14.70
C ALA A 159 -0.62 -15.71 14.01
N THR A 160 -1.69 -15.62 13.21
CA THR A 160 -2.21 -16.74 12.43
C THR A 160 -1.18 -17.26 11.43
N MET A 161 -0.50 -16.36 10.70
CA MET A 161 0.57 -16.72 9.77
C MET A 161 1.73 -17.43 10.49
N ILE A 162 2.13 -16.95 11.68
CA ILE A 162 3.20 -17.57 12.47
C ILE A 162 2.84 -19.00 12.88
N ILE A 163 1.58 -19.24 13.29
CA ILE A 163 1.09 -20.56 13.69
C ILE A 163 1.01 -21.50 12.48
N LEU A 164 0.43 -21.03 11.37
CA LEU A 164 0.18 -21.85 10.18
C LEU A 164 1.42 -22.05 9.30
N ARG A 165 2.48 -21.24 9.44
CA ARG A 165 3.68 -21.34 8.59
C ARG A 165 4.29 -22.74 8.58
N ARG A 166 4.36 -23.40 9.75
CA ARG A 166 5.02 -24.71 9.88
C ARG A 166 4.19 -25.80 9.19
N PRO A 167 2.89 -25.96 9.50
CA PRO A 167 2.00 -26.87 8.76
C PRO A 167 2.04 -26.65 7.24
N TRP A 168 1.94 -25.40 6.78
CA TRP A 168 1.91 -25.09 5.35
C TRP A 168 3.20 -25.44 4.62
N VAL A 169 4.35 -25.20 5.24
CA VAL A 169 5.66 -25.50 4.63
C VAL A 169 5.97 -27.00 4.70
N GLU A 170 5.78 -27.62 5.85
CA GLU A 170 6.29 -28.97 6.11
C GLU A 170 5.31 -30.06 5.66
N ARG A 171 4.00 -29.86 5.87
CA ARG A 171 2.97 -30.88 5.59
C ARG A 171 2.29 -30.66 4.25
N GLU A 172 1.83 -29.44 4.00
CA GLU A 172 1.07 -29.11 2.78
C GLU A 172 1.97 -28.73 1.61
N ARG A 173 3.25 -28.46 1.87
CA ARG A 173 4.26 -28.03 0.87
C ARG A 173 3.71 -26.92 -0.03
N LEU A 174 3.05 -25.95 0.59
CA LEU A 174 2.41 -24.84 -0.12
C LEU A 174 3.47 -24.08 -0.92
N THR A 175 3.30 -24.04 -2.24
CA THR A 175 4.16 -23.23 -3.10
C THR A 175 3.82 -21.76 -2.91
N PHE A 176 4.83 -20.90 -2.75
CA PHE A 176 4.67 -19.45 -2.62
C PHE A 176 5.03 -18.74 -3.94
N PRO A 177 4.19 -18.80 -4.98
CA PRO A 177 4.51 -18.27 -6.32
C PRO A 177 4.90 -16.79 -6.29
N LEU A 178 4.29 -16.02 -5.40
CA LEU A 178 4.59 -14.59 -5.24
C LEU A 178 6.02 -14.30 -4.78
N THR A 179 6.70 -15.25 -4.13
CA THR A 179 8.09 -15.12 -3.70
C THR A 179 9.11 -15.55 -4.76
N GLN A 180 8.69 -16.33 -5.76
CA GLN A 180 9.60 -16.91 -6.74
C GLN A 180 10.26 -15.84 -7.62
N LEU A 181 9.45 -14.93 -8.17
CA LEU A 181 9.94 -13.86 -9.04
C LEU A 181 10.94 -12.91 -8.33
N PRO A 182 10.65 -12.37 -7.13
CA PRO A 182 11.62 -11.56 -6.37
C PRO A 182 12.92 -12.31 -6.10
N LEU A 183 12.84 -13.60 -5.74
CA LEU A 183 14.01 -14.42 -5.45
C LEU A 183 14.87 -14.64 -6.69
N GLU A 184 14.26 -14.81 -7.86
CA GLU A 184 14.98 -14.97 -9.13
C GLU A 184 15.60 -13.64 -9.59
N LEU A 185 14.92 -12.50 -9.37
CA LEU A 185 15.43 -11.17 -9.69
C LEU A 185 16.70 -10.80 -8.92
N ILE A 186 16.86 -11.31 -7.69
CA ILE A 186 18.04 -11.07 -6.84
C ILE A 186 19.05 -12.22 -6.89
N ARG A 187 18.78 -13.28 -7.65
CA ARG A 187 19.68 -14.43 -7.73
C ARG A 187 21.01 -14.00 -8.33
N GLY A 188 22.12 -14.41 -7.71
CA GLY A 188 23.47 -14.04 -8.16
C GLY A 188 23.78 -12.54 -8.07
N SER A 189 22.97 -11.76 -7.35
CA SER A 189 23.19 -10.32 -7.18
C SER A 189 24.46 -10.00 -6.39
N ASP A 190 25.00 -10.89 -5.58
CA ASP A 190 26.29 -10.63 -4.91
C ASP A 190 27.50 -10.98 -5.81
N GLU A 191 27.29 -11.80 -6.85
CA GLU A 191 28.36 -12.34 -7.70
C GLU A 191 28.50 -11.58 -9.02
N HIS A 192 27.41 -11.02 -9.54
CA HIS A 192 27.37 -10.37 -10.83
C HIS A 192 26.80 -8.94 -10.73
N VAL A 193 27.26 -8.06 -11.62
CA VAL A 193 26.74 -6.69 -11.74
C VAL A 193 25.27 -6.70 -12.12
N VAL A 194 24.93 -7.48 -13.15
CA VAL A 194 23.55 -7.69 -13.63
C VAL A 194 23.09 -9.10 -13.26
N PRO A 195 21.91 -9.28 -12.63
CA PRO A 195 21.41 -10.60 -12.28
C PRO A 195 21.19 -11.48 -13.54
N PRO A 196 21.36 -12.82 -13.44
CA PRO A 196 21.29 -13.72 -14.59
C PRO A 196 19.97 -13.67 -15.36
N LEU A 197 18.85 -13.45 -14.66
CA LEU A 197 17.52 -13.36 -15.28
C LEU A 197 17.46 -12.25 -16.35
N PHE A 198 18.05 -11.08 -16.05
CA PHE A 198 18.10 -9.94 -16.97
C PHE A 198 19.02 -10.15 -18.18
N ARG A 199 19.91 -11.14 -18.11
CA ARG A 199 20.82 -11.50 -19.22
C ARG A 199 20.20 -12.56 -20.15
N SER A 200 19.07 -13.14 -19.78
CA SER A 200 18.39 -14.16 -20.57
C SER A 200 17.62 -13.55 -21.74
N GLY A 201 17.97 -13.91 -22.97
CA GLY A 201 17.23 -13.50 -24.17
C GLY A 201 15.79 -14.03 -24.20
N LEU A 202 15.52 -15.19 -23.58
CA LEU A 202 14.18 -15.76 -23.44
C LEU A 202 13.26 -14.90 -22.56
N MET A 203 13.81 -14.24 -21.53
CA MET A 203 13.05 -13.31 -20.71
C MET A 203 12.58 -12.14 -21.58
N TRP A 204 13.48 -11.52 -22.32
CA TRP A 204 13.17 -10.36 -23.16
C TRP A 204 12.23 -10.69 -24.33
N LEU A 205 12.34 -11.90 -24.91
CA LEU A 205 11.36 -12.39 -25.88
C LEU A 205 9.94 -12.53 -25.31
N GLY A 206 9.79 -12.78 -24.01
CA GLY A 206 8.49 -12.79 -23.35
C GLY A 206 7.94 -11.39 -23.04
N PHE A 207 8.79 -10.36 -23.07
CA PHE A 207 8.42 -8.96 -22.86
C PHE A 207 8.16 -8.18 -24.16
N SER A 208 8.66 -8.69 -25.30
CA SER A 208 8.46 -8.12 -26.65
C SER A 208 7.19 -8.62 -27.30
#